data_AF-A0A6N7ZPK9-F1
#
_entry.id   AF-A0A6N7ZPK9-F1
#
_cell.length_a   1.000
_cell.length_b   1.000
_cell.length_c   1.000
_cell.angle_alpha   90.00
_cell.angle_beta   90.00
_cell.angle_gamma   90.00
#
_symmetry.space_group_name_H-M   'P 1'
#
loop_
_entity.id
_entity.type
_entity.pdbx_description
1 polymer ?
#
loop_
_entity_poly.entity_id
_entity_poly.type
_entity_poly.pdbx_seq_one_letter_code
_entity_poly.pdbx_strand_id
1 'polypeptide(L)'
;MSTQLTDDTQVDLIQLRNIVNNPNNKEYAALRHRAAYMYITGSFPTHLRTRMTTFLRLISEHTNQPSALDGRSGALSVTYENIESLKLESHPMVIRVRKFLDDGWKIFFDYKAKQRRPYSRVRLYKTRGEYVTKAIVQSDGSVLDGWNLD
;
A
#
# COMPACT_ATOMS: atom_id res chain seq x y z
N MET A 1 -12.25 24.69 17.88
CA MET A 1 -13.35 23.73 18.13
C MET A 1 -12.71 22.35 18.28
N SER A 2 -12.62 21.82 19.49
CA SER A 2 -12.08 20.47 19.73
C SER A 2 -13.15 19.44 19.38
N THR A 3 -12.99 18.76 18.24
CA THR A 3 -13.84 17.63 17.87
C THR A 3 -13.58 16.50 18.87
N GLN A 4 -14.52 16.24 19.78
CA GLN A 4 -14.44 15.06 20.64
C GLN A 4 -14.50 13.80 19.75
N LEU A 5 -13.45 12.98 19.81
CA LEU A 5 -13.41 11.68 19.13
C LEU A 5 -14.47 10.77 19.78
N THR A 6 -15.28 10.10 18.95
CA THR A 6 -16.26 9.10 19.43
C THR A 6 -15.55 7.97 20.19
N ASP A 7 -16.21 7.39 21.18
CA ASP A 7 -15.66 6.31 22.01
C ASP A 7 -15.09 5.16 21.18
N ASP A 8 -15.77 4.77 20.10
CA ASP A 8 -15.32 3.72 19.17
C ASP A 8 -14.00 4.08 18.47
N THR A 9 -13.82 5.33 18.06
CA THR A 9 -12.57 5.79 17.41
C THR A 9 -11.41 5.78 18.40
N GLN A 10 -11.66 6.13 19.66
CA GLN A 10 -10.63 6.07 20.70
C GLN A 10 -10.18 4.63 20.97
N VAL A 11 -11.11 3.68 21.00
CA VAL A 11 -10.82 2.25 21.14
C VAL A 11 -9.96 1.76 19.98
N ASP A 12 -10.32 2.09 18.73
CA ASP A 12 -9.55 1.70 17.55
C ASP A 12 -8.14 2.31 17.54
N LEU A 13 -7.98 3.55 18.00
CA LEU A 13 -6.66 4.20 18.13
C LEU A 13 -5.78 3.51 19.17
N ILE A 14 -6.33 3.13 20.32
CA ILE A 14 -5.60 2.38 21.36
C ILE A 14 -5.15 1.03 20.81
N GLN A 15 -6.05 0.32 20.11
CA GLN A 15 -5.73 -0.96 19.49
C GLN A 15 -4.66 -0.83 18.41
N LEU A 16 -4.77 0.18 17.54
CA LEU A 16 -3.76 0.47 16.53
C LEU A 16 -2.38 0.72 17.17
N ARG A 17 -2.32 1.54 18.23
CA ARG A 17 -1.07 1.80 18.97
C ARG A 17 -0.49 0.51 19.54
N ASN A 18 -1.32 -0.36 20.13
CA ASN A 18 -0.87 -1.65 20.66
C ASN A 18 -0.30 -2.57 19.56
N ILE A 19 -0.90 -2.56 18.37
CA ILE A 19 -0.40 -3.32 17.22
C ILE A 19 0.94 -2.76 16.75
N VAL A 20 1.03 -1.45 16.54
CA VAL A 20 2.24 -0.77 16.05
C VAL A 20 3.42 -0.96 17.02
N ASN A 21 3.16 -0.92 18.33
CA ASN A 21 4.17 -1.11 19.37
C ASN A 21 4.58 -2.59 19.58
N ASN A 22 4.00 -3.54 18.85
CA ASN A 22 4.35 -4.96 18.94
C ASN A 22 4.71 -5.57 17.57
N PRO A 23 5.95 -5.35 17.08
CA PRO A 23 6.39 -5.81 15.76
C PRO A 23 6.34 -7.34 15.54
N ASN A 24 6.33 -8.11 16.62
CA ASN A 24 6.29 -9.58 16.56
C ASN A 24 4.86 -10.13 16.43
N ASN A 25 3.84 -9.27 16.47
CA ASN A 25 2.44 -9.66 16.33
C ASN A 25 2.08 -9.93 14.85
N LYS A 26 1.28 -10.97 14.60
CA LYS A 26 0.67 -11.25 13.29
C LYS A 26 -0.18 -10.08 12.77
N GLU A 27 -0.88 -9.36 13.65
CA GLU A 27 -1.65 -8.17 13.28
C GLU A 27 -0.74 -7.04 12.80
N TYR A 28 0.44 -6.87 13.41
CA TYR A 28 1.44 -5.91 12.94
C TYR A 28 1.92 -6.27 11.53
N ALA A 29 2.32 -7.53 11.31
CA ALA A 29 2.73 -7.97 9.98
C ALA A 29 1.63 -7.78 8.93
N ALA A 30 0.38 -8.11 9.28
CA ALA A 30 -0.78 -7.93 8.43
C ALA A 30 -1.07 -6.46 8.09
N LEU A 31 -0.98 -5.56 9.08
CA LEU A 31 -1.12 -4.12 8.89
C LEU A 31 0.01 -3.58 8.02
N ARG A 32 1.27 -3.94 8.34
CA ARG A 32 2.47 -3.52 7.62
C ARG A 32 2.41 -3.87 6.13
N HIS A 33 1.99 -5.08 5.76
CA HIS A 33 1.86 -5.46 4.35
C HIS A 33 0.81 -4.63 3.61
N ARG A 34 -0.30 -4.29 4.26
CA ARG A 34 -1.37 -3.50 3.65
C ARG A 34 -1.02 -2.02 3.57
N ALA A 35 -0.39 -1.50 4.61
CA ALA A 35 0.17 -0.16 4.63
C ALA A 35 1.26 -0.01 3.57
N ALA A 36 2.12 -1.02 3.36
CA ALA A 36 3.10 -1.04 2.28
C ALA A 36 2.44 -0.97 0.90
N TYR A 37 1.37 -1.75 0.66
CA TYR A 37 0.60 -1.64 -0.58
C TYR A 37 0.03 -0.22 -0.79
N MET A 38 -0.58 0.36 0.25
CA MET A 38 -1.17 1.69 0.19
C MET A 38 -0.10 2.77 -0.01
N TYR A 39 1.03 2.66 0.66
CA TYR A 39 2.19 3.53 0.49
C TYR A 39 2.74 3.50 -0.94
N ILE A 40 2.77 2.32 -1.57
CA ILE A 40 3.22 2.18 -2.96
C ILE A 40 2.21 2.76 -3.95
N THR A 41 0.93 2.48 -3.75
CA THR A 41 -0.12 2.69 -4.77
C THR A 41 -1.03 3.89 -4.50
N GLY A 42 -0.87 4.56 -3.37
CA GLY A 42 -1.77 5.62 -2.90
C GLY A 42 -3.24 5.21 -2.81
N SER A 43 -3.53 3.92 -2.61
CA SER A 43 -4.88 3.34 -2.71
C SER A 43 -5.13 2.23 -1.69
N PHE A 44 -6.37 2.09 -1.23
CA PHE A 44 -6.75 0.91 -0.43
C PHE A 44 -6.68 -0.37 -1.26
N PRO A 45 -6.13 -1.47 -0.69
CA PRO A 45 -6.35 -2.79 -1.26
C PRO A 45 -7.82 -3.19 -1.09
N THR A 46 -8.32 -4.04 -1.99
CA THR A 46 -9.71 -4.53 -1.95
C THR A 46 -9.86 -5.74 -1.04
N HIS A 47 -11.10 -6.05 -0.62
CA HIS A 47 -11.46 -7.23 0.17
C HIS A 47 -10.76 -7.31 1.53
N LEU A 48 -10.56 -6.16 2.17
CA LEU A 48 -10.11 -6.08 3.54
C LEU A 48 -11.25 -6.40 4.51
N ARG A 49 -10.90 -7.03 5.64
CA ARG A 49 -11.79 -7.08 6.80
C ARG A 49 -12.02 -5.65 7.30
N THR A 50 -13.24 -5.33 7.74
CA THR A 50 -13.65 -3.98 8.17
C THR A 50 -12.64 -3.30 9.09
N ARG A 51 -12.20 -3.99 10.14
CA ARG A 51 -11.24 -3.46 11.13
C ARG A 51 -9.91 -3.03 10.52
N MET A 52 -9.42 -3.77 9.53
CA MET A 52 -8.15 -3.44 8.87
C MET A 52 -8.31 -2.23 7.94
N THR A 53 -9.48 -2.08 7.30
CA THR A 53 -9.81 -0.85 6.58
C THR A 53 -9.82 0.35 7.53
N THR A 54 -10.39 0.21 8.72
CA THR A 54 -10.38 1.27 9.74
C THR A 54 -8.97 1.66 10.13
N PHE A 55 -8.10 0.70 10.44
CA PHE A 55 -6.70 1.01 10.75
C PHE A 55 -5.97 1.69 9.60
N LEU A 56 -6.16 1.25 8.36
CA LEU A 56 -5.56 1.92 7.22
C LEU A 56 -6.06 3.37 7.08
N ARG A 57 -7.35 3.63 7.32
CA ARG A 57 -7.90 4.99 7.35
C ARG A 57 -7.24 5.85 8.43
N LEU A 58 -7.05 5.31 9.63
CA LEU A 58 -6.45 6.03 10.75
C LEU A 58 -4.97 6.38 10.51
N ILE A 59 -4.25 5.61 9.70
CA ILE A 59 -2.83 5.88 9.36
C ILE A 59 -2.66 6.65 8.05
N SER A 60 -3.75 7.04 7.40
CA SER A 60 -3.72 7.67 6.08
C SER A 60 -4.50 8.97 6.02
N GLU A 61 -4.15 9.81 5.07
CA GLU A 61 -4.85 11.05 4.76
C GLU A 61 -5.13 11.15 3.27
N HIS A 62 -6.19 11.90 2.92
CA HIS A 62 -6.51 12.18 1.53
C HIS A 62 -5.59 13.26 0.96
N THR A 63 -5.16 13.07 -0.29
CA THR A 63 -4.30 14.03 -0.99
C THR A 63 -4.98 14.53 -2.26
N ASN A 64 -4.77 15.81 -2.57
CA ASN A 64 -5.23 16.41 -3.85
C ASN A 64 -4.27 16.14 -5.01
N GLN A 65 -3.12 15.53 -4.73
CA GLN A 65 -2.10 15.15 -5.71
C GLN A 65 -1.92 13.63 -5.69
N PRO A 66 -1.44 13.04 -6.81
CA PRO A 66 -1.03 11.65 -6.85
C PRO A 66 -0.08 11.27 -5.70
N SER A 67 -0.43 10.22 -4.98
CA SER A 67 0.32 9.72 -3.81
C SER A 67 1.02 8.38 -4.04
N ALA A 68 0.74 7.70 -5.15
CA ALA A 68 1.51 6.53 -5.55
C ALA A 68 2.99 6.90 -5.77
N LEU A 69 3.90 5.96 -5.52
CA LEU A 69 5.34 6.21 -5.62
C LEU A 69 5.82 6.55 -7.04
N ASP A 70 5.05 6.18 -8.07
CA ASP A 70 5.33 6.59 -9.46
C ASP A 70 4.81 7.99 -9.80
N GLY A 71 4.12 8.65 -8.87
CA GLY A 71 3.60 10.02 -8.99
C GLY A 71 2.39 10.16 -9.92
N ARG A 72 1.73 9.06 -10.32
CA ARG A 72 0.72 9.10 -11.41
C ARG A 72 -0.71 8.85 -10.97
N SER A 73 -0.90 8.35 -9.76
CA SER A 73 -2.22 7.91 -9.27
C SER A 73 -2.28 7.90 -7.75
N GLY A 74 -3.40 7.45 -7.21
CA GLY A 74 -3.64 7.37 -5.78
C GLY A 74 -4.08 8.71 -5.18
N ALA A 75 -4.90 8.63 -4.13
CA ALA A 75 -5.46 9.78 -3.43
C ALA A 75 -5.31 9.65 -1.91
N LEU A 76 -4.44 8.73 -1.45
CA LEU A 76 -4.19 8.42 -0.06
C LEU A 76 -2.70 8.39 0.21
N SER A 77 -2.25 9.18 1.17
CA SER A 77 -0.88 9.14 1.68
C SER A 77 -0.86 8.49 3.06
N VAL A 78 0.15 7.67 3.34
CA VAL A 78 0.41 7.21 4.71
C VAL A 78 1.12 8.34 5.44
N THR A 79 0.69 8.67 6.66
CA THR A 79 1.35 9.75 7.42
C THR A 79 2.80 9.39 7.75
N TYR A 80 3.66 10.40 7.84
CA TYR A 80 5.10 10.22 8.09
C TYR A 80 5.39 9.37 9.34
N GLU A 81 4.71 9.67 10.45
CA GLU A 81 4.82 8.91 11.71
C GLU A 81 4.56 7.41 11.51
N ASN A 82 3.56 7.06 10.69
CA ASN A 82 3.20 5.67 10.41
C ASN A 82 4.14 5.01 9.41
N ILE A 83 4.76 5.76 8.49
CA ILE A 83 5.81 5.25 7.61
C ILE A 83 7.00 4.77 8.45
N GLU A 84 7.43 5.57 9.42
CA GLU A 84 8.52 5.23 10.34
C GLU A 84 8.13 4.06 11.26
N SER A 85 6.98 4.17 11.93
CA SER A 85 6.54 3.19 12.92
C SER A 85 6.31 1.80 12.33
N LEU A 86 5.77 1.72 11.10
CA LEU A 86 5.58 0.46 10.38
C LEU A 86 6.82 0.04 9.57
N LYS A 87 7.90 0.84 9.60
CA LYS A 87 9.14 0.63 8.86
C LYS A 87 8.87 0.34 7.37
N LEU A 88 8.01 1.14 6.74
CA LEU A 88 7.55 0.89 5.36
C LEU A 88 8.68 1.03 4.34
N GLU A 89 9.60 1.97 4.58
CA GLU A 89 10.83 2.18 3.80
C GLU A 89 11.67 0.90 3.67
N SER A 90 11.69 0.08 4.72
CA SER A 90 12.42 -1.19 4.77
C SER A 90 11.58 -2.41 4.34
N HIS A 91 10.36 -2.21 3.86
CA HIS A 91 9.49 -3.31 3.48
C HIS A 91 9.98 -3.94 2.16
N PRO A 92 10.12 -5.28 2.05
CA PRO A 92 10.69 -5.91 0.85
C PRO A 92 9.99 -5.53 -0.47
N MET A 93 8.65 -5.49 -0.46
CA MET A 93 7.85 -5.02 -1.60
C MET A 93 8.13 -3.56 -1.97
N VAL A 94 8.30 -2.67 -1.00
CA VAL A 94 8.56 -1.23 -1.23
C VAL A 94 9.93 -1.04 -1.85
N ILE A 95 10.96 -1.67 -1.26
CA ILE A 95 12.33 -1.66 -1.78
C ILE A 95 12.36 -2.16 -3.22
N ARG A 96 11.70 -3.29 -3.49
CA ARG A 96 11.70 -3.87 -4.83
C ARG A 96 10.96 -2.97 -5.82
N VAL A 97 9.79 -2.45 -5.48
CA VAL A 97 9.04 -1.55 -6.36
C VAL A 97 9.86 -0.30 -6.69
N ARG A 98 10.53 0.34 -5.71
CA ARG A 98 11.37 1.51 -5.98
C ARG A 98 12.46 1.24 -7.01
N LYS A 99 13.17 0.10 -6.89
CA LYS A 99 14.16 -0.30 -7.90
C LYS A 99 13.56 -0.37 -9.31
N PHE A 100 12.36 -0.93 -9.44
CA PHE A 100 11.65 -0.94 -10.71
C PHE A 100 11.30 0.48 -11.18
N LEU A 101 10.84 1.37 -10.30
CA LEU A 101 10.54 2.75 -10.66
C LEU A 101 11.79 3.53 -11.11
N ASP A 102 12.91 3.34 -10.42
CA ASP A 102 14.22 3.91 -10.78
C ASP A 102 14.67 3.40 -12.16
N ASP A 103 14.36 2.15 -12.50
CA ASP A 103 14.58 1.55 -13.82
C ASP A 103 13.55 2.01 -14.87
N GLY A 104 12.68 2.98 -14.56
CA GLY A 104 11.70 3.55 -15.48
C GLY A 104 10.43 2.71 -15.69
N TRP A 105 10.17 1.75 -14.80
CA TRP A 105 8.87 1.08 -14.74
C TRP A 105 7.82 1.98 -14.10
N LYS A 106 6.56 1.63 -14.31
CA LYS A 106 5.38 2.38 -13.87
C LYS A 106 4.41 1.44 -13.16
N ILE A 107 3.64 1.96 -12.20
CA ILE A 107 2.63 1.16 -11.49
C ILE A 107 1.43 0.96 -12.41
N PHE A 108 1.01 -0.30 -12.54
CA PHE A 108 -0.14 -0.69 -13.32
C PHE A 108 -1.39 -0.71 -12.43
N PHE A 109 -2.31 0.23 -12.67
CA PHE A 109 -3.65 0.20 -12.10
C PHE A 109 -4.60 -0.41 -13.13
N ASP A 110 -5.22 -1.54 -12.77
CA ASP A 110 -6.29 -2.07 -13.59
C ASP A 110 -7.55 -1.22 -13.37
N TYR A 111 -7.92 -0.44 -14.39
CA TYR A 111 -9.10 0.44 -14.35
C TYR A 111 -10.42 -0.34 -14.37
N LYS A 112 -10.40 -1.67 -14.59
CA LYS A 112 -11.62 -2.48 -14.54
C LYS A 112 -12.10 -2.55 -13.08
N ALA A 113 -13.18 -1.82 -12.78
CA ALA A 113 -13.78 -1.67 -11.46
C ALA A 113 -14.07 -2.98 -10.69
N LYS A 114 -14.14 -4.12 -11.39
CA LYS A 114 -14.41 -5.45 -10.81
C LYS A 114 -13.15 -6.24 -10.42
N GLN A 115 -11.94 -5.77 -10.72
CA GLN A 115 -10.73 -6.53 -10.40
C GLN A 115 -10.28 -6.34 -8.95
N ARG A 116 -9.90 -7.48 -8.34
CA ARG A 116 -9.34 -7.51 -7.00
C ARG A 116 -7.96 -6.86 -7.01
N ARG A 117 -7.71 -6.00 -6.03
CA ARG A 117 -6.43 -5.40 -5.65
C ARG A 117 -5.91 -6.06 -4.36
N PRO A 118 -5.29 -7.24 -4.44
CA PRO A 118 -4.74 -7.90 -3.27
C PRO A 118 -3.52 -7.11 -2.76
N TYR A 119 -3.47 -6.85 -1.47
CA TYR A 119 -2.34 -6.14 -0.84
C TYR A 119 -1.00 -6.88 -0.96
N SER A 120 -1.02 -8.16 -1.31
CA SER A 120 0.18 -9.00 -1.43
C SER A 120 0.91 -8.84 -2.77
N ARG A 121 0.40 -8.03 -3.71
CA ARG A 121 0.95 -7.90 -5.06
C ARG A 121 0.82 -6.47 -5.58
N VAL A 122 1.89 -5.96 -6.18
CA VAL A 122 1.89 -4.71 -6.97
C VAL A 122 2.25 -5.05 -8.41
N ARG A 123 1.40 -4.62 -9.35
CA ARG A 123 1.62 -4.82 -10.80
C ARG A 123 2.40 -3.62 -11.35
N LEU A 124 3.38 -3.90 -12.18
CA LEU A 124 4.25 -2.92 -12.82
C LEU A 124 4.30 -3.17 -14.33
N TYR A 125 4.61 -2.14 -15.09
CA TYR A 125 4.87 -2.25 -16.51
C TYR A 125 5.98 -1.31 -16.97
N LYS A 126 6.64 -1.67 -18.07
CA LYS A 126 7.62 -0.83 -18.76
C LYS A 126 7.38 -0.91 -20.27
N THR A 127 7.36 0.24 -20.92
CA THR A 127 7.13 0.37 -22.36
C THR A 127 8.45 0.62 -23.07
N ARG A 128 8.72 -0.13 -24.15
CA ARG A 128 9.87 0.07 -25.04
C ARG A 128 9.37 0.04 -26.48
N GLY A 129 9.07 1.22 -27.04
CA GLY A 129 8.32 1.31 -28.30
C GLY A 129 6.91 0.75 -28.12
N GLU A 130 6.51 -0.17 -29.01
CA GLU A 130 5.22 -0.86 -28.95
C GLU A 130 5.19 -2.01 -27.91
N TYR A 131 6.35 -2.45 -27.40
CA TYR A 131 6.43 -3.57 -26.47
C TYR A 131 6.15 -3.13 -25.03
N VAL A 132 5.23 -3.83 -24.37
CA VAL A 132 4.92 -3.64 -22.95
C VAL A 132 5.37 -4.87 -22.16
N THR A 133 6.38 -4.71 -21.31
CA THR A 133 6.78 -5.73 -20.33
C THR A 133 5.98 -5.51 -19.05
N LYS A 134 5.53 -6.60 -18.42
CA LYS A 134 4.80 -6.57 -17.14
C LYS A 134 5.53 -7.42 -16.10
N ALA A 135 5.49 -6.95 -14.85
CA ALA A 135 6.03 -7.67 -13.70
C ALA A 135 5.08 -7.54 -12.51
N ILE A 136 5.11 -8.51 -11.59
CA ILE A 136 4.43 -8.39 -10.30
C ILE A 136 5.44 -8.53 -9.18
N VAL A 137 5.48 -7.54 -8.30
CA VAL A 137 6.22 -7.61 -7.03
C VAL A 137 5.28 -8.10 -5.94
N GLN A 138 5.70 -9.12 -5.20
CA GLN A 138 4.93 -9.68 -4.09
C GLN A 138 5.30 -9.03 -2.75
N SER A 139 4.52 -9.28 -1.70
CA SER A 139 4.73 -8.71 -0.36
C SER A 139 6.10 -9.03 0.26
N ASP A 140 6.69 -10.18 -0.10
CA ASP A 140 8.02 -10.60 0.32
C ASP A 140 9.15 -10.04 -0.57
N GLY A 141 8.82 -9.25 -1.60
CA GLY A 141 9.77 -8.65 -2.53
C GLY A 141 10.23 -9.58 -3.66
N SER A 142 9.68 -10.80 -3.75
CA SER A 142 9.83 -11.67 -4.92
C SER A 142 9.12 -11.10 -6.13
N VAL A 143 9.55 -11.51 -7.33
CA VAL A 143 9.08 -10.97 -8.61
C VAL A 143 8.57 -12.10 -9.47
N LEU A 144 7.39 -11.90 -10.05
CA LEU A 144 6.84 -12.74 -11.11
C LEU A 144 6.94 -11.97 -12.44
N ASP A 145 7.85 -12.40 -13.31
CA ASP A 145 8.04 -11.84 -14.65
C ASP A 145 7.13 -12.54 -15.67
N GLY A 146 6.72 -11.83 -16.73
CA GLY A 146 6.08 -12.45 -17.90
C GLY A 146 4.57 -12.73 -17.78
N TRP A 147 3.81 -11.82 -17.16
CA TRP A 147 2.35 -11.94 -17.12
C TRP A 147 1.73 -11.76 -18.51
N ASN A 148 1.41 -12.86 -19.18
CA ASN A 148 0.33 -12.93 -20.16
C ASN A 148 -0.98 -12.91 -19.38
N LEU A 149 -1.62 -11.74 -19.30
CA LEU A 149 -3.03 -11.65 -18.96
C LEU A 149 -3.77 -11.74 -20.29
N ASP A 150 -4.17 -12.94 -20.68
CA ASP A 150 -5.28 -13.13 -21.62
C ASP A 150 -6.56 -12.51 -21.03
#